data_AF-A0A2R6VWN3-F1
#
_entry.id   AF-A0A2R6VWN3-F1
#
_cell.length_a   1.000
_cell.length_b   1.000
_cell.length_c   1.000
_cell.angle_alpha   90.00
_cell.angle_beta   90.00
_cell.angle_gamma   90.00
#
_symmetry.space_group_name_H-M   'P 1'
#
loop_
_entity.id
_entity.type
_entity.pdbx_description
1 polymer ?
#
loop_
_entity_poly.entity_id
_entity_poly.type
_entity_poly.pdbx_seq_one_letter_code
_entity_poly.pdbx_strand_id
1 'polypeptide(L)'
;MIQRHLKERDEVEEAYKSEIDERNRLWDEKLHLFHKGVVEHAAKLKRQQIGILQAFRAKMAAKVPNKPQWSKELLKHRKVQNFLAKQGKYLEAQEVKRIADRMEHLELQGTLAAYQAEVNAKEQALRAKQQAEMEVLLQRAAQGRDELQKTRAQDLERCNQRHANIVRELKASQKQQCLKFEAILAKRVTEFKHMGGNFQFLSQSINSNYGSLCLSNIVDCTEEAEYPTNNDLTSSSL
;
A
#
# COMPACT_ATOMS: atom_id res chain seq x y z
N MET A 1 38.72 -27.00 20.07
CA MET A 1 37.59 -26.36 20.77
C MET A 1 37.27 -25.00 20.14
N ILE A 2 38.21 -24.06 20.14
CA ILE A 2 38.03 -22.71 19.57
C ILE A 2 37.54 -22.74 18.11
N GLN A 3 38.19 -23.54 17.25
CA GLN A 3 37.78 -23.69 15.85
C GLN A 3 36.35 -24.22 15.68
N ARG A 4 35.90 -25.10 16.60
CA ARG A 4 34.52 -25.61 16.60
C ARG A 4 33.54 -24.52 17.01
N HIS A 5 33.86 -23.75 18.05
CA HIS A 5 33.02 -22.63 18.52
C HIS A 5 32.87 -21.53 17.47
N LEU A 6 33.92 -21.25 16.71
CA LEU A 6 33.86 -20.31 15.58
C LEU A 6 32.93 -20.83 14.50
N LYS A 7 33.13 -22.09 14.05
CA LYS A 7 32.27 -22.71 13.05
C LYS A 7 30.79 -22.74 13.46
N GLU A 8 30.49 -23.09 14.72
CA GLU A 8 29.12 -23.08 15.25
C GLU A 8 28.49 -21.67 15.22
N ARG A 9 29.29 -20.61 15.43
CA ARG A 9 28.80 -19.23 15.34
C ARG A 9 28.55 -18.81 13.90
N ASP A 10 29.46 -19.18 12.99
CA ASP A 10 29.33 -18.88 11.57
C ASP A 10 28.09 -19.57 10.99
N GLU A 11 27.85 -20.84 11.33
CA GLU A 11 26.66 -21.60 10.93
C GLU A 11 25.35 -20.95 11.43
N VAL A 12 25.32 -20.45 12.67
CA VAL A 12 24.16 -19.73 13.21
C VAL A 12 23.91 -18.42 12.50
N GLU A 13 24.98 -17.70 12.14
CA GLU A 13 24.90 -16.43 11.42
C GLU A 13 24.43 -16.62 9.97
N GLU A 14 24.97 -17.62 9.27
CA GLU A 14 24.55 -17.98 7.91
C GLU A 14 23.07 -18.42 7.88
N ALA A 15 22.65 -19.25 8.84
CA ALA A 15 21.26 -19.67 8.96
C ALA A 15 20.31 -18.48 9.20
N TYR A 16 20.72 -17.53 10.04
CA TYR A 16 19.95 -16.31 10.28
C TYR A 16 19.83 -15.45 9.02
N LYS A 17 20.93 -15.18 8.32
CA LYS A 17 20.91 -14.42 7.06
C LYS A 17 20.00 -15.07 6.02
N SER A 18 20.13 -16.37 5.82
CA SER A 18 19.27 -17.11 4.89
C SER A 18 17.79 -17.03 5.28
N GLU A 19 17.47 -17.03 6.58
CA GLU A 19 16.10 -16.88 7.06
C GLU A 19 15.55 -15.46 6.84
N ILE A 20 16.37 -14.42 7.04
CA ILE A 20 16.02 -13.04 6.72
C ILE A 20 15.70 -12.89 5.23
N ASP A 21 16.56 -13.43 4.37
CA ASP A 21 16.43 -13.32 2.91
C ASP A 21 15.16 -14.00 2.41
N GLU A 22 14.91 -15.23 2.85
CA GLU A 22 13.69 -15.96 2.48
C GLU A 22 12.44 -15.24 3.00
N ARG A 23 12.46 -14.73 4.23
CA ARG A 23 11.33 -13.96 4.76
C ARG A 23 11.09 -12.69 3.96
N ASN A 24 12.15 -11.96 3.59
CA ASN A 24 12.03 -10.74 2.78
C ASN A 24 11.39 -11.06 1.43
N ARG A 25 11.84 -12.12 0.76
CA ARG A 25 11.27 -12.59 -0.50
C ARG A 25 9.77 -12.88 -0.37
N LEU A 26 9.36 -13.62 0.65
CA LEU A 26 7.95 -13.95 0.90
C LEU A 26 7.10 -12.69 1.15
N TRP A 27 7.64 -11.72 1.88
CA TRP A 27 6.96 -10.44 2.14
C TRP A 27 6.85 -9.58 0.88
N ASP A 28 7.87 -9.56 0.04
CA ASP A 28 7.86 -8.82 -1.21
C ASP A 28 6.85 -9.43 -2.19
N GLU A 29 6.77 -10.76 -2.28
CA GLU A 29 5.73 -11.45 -3.05
C GLU A 29 4.33 -11.14 -2.53
N LYS A 30 4.12 -11.22 -1.21
CA LYS A 30 2.84 -10.91 -0.57
C LYS A 30 2.40 -9.47 -0.84
N LEU A 31 3.34 -8.51 -0.74
CA LEU A 31 3.08 -7.11 -1.01
C LEU A 31 2.79 -6.87 -2.50
N HIS A 32 3.50 -7.56 -3.40
CA HIS A 32 3.25 -7.51 -4.83
C HIS A 32 1.83 -8.00 -5.18
N LEU A 33 1.42 -9.15 -4.64
CA LEU A 33 0.07 -9.69 -4.83
C LEU A 33 -1.00 -8.75 -4.29
N PHE A 34 -0.78 -8.14 -3.13
CA PHE A 34 -1.67 -7.14 -2.57
C PHE A 34 -1.83 -5.93 -3.51
N HIS A 35 -0.72 -5.33 -3.94
CA HIS A 35 -0.74 -4.18 -4.85
C HIS A 35 -1.41 -4.51 -6.18
N LYS A 36 -1.10 -5.67 -6.76
CA LYS A 36 -1.76 -6.17 -7.97
C LYS A 36 -3.27 -6.25 -7.77
N GLY A 37 -3.74 -6.83 -6.67
CA GLY A 37 -5.16 -6.92 -6.34
C GLY A 37 -5.84 -5.55 -6.20
N VAL A 38 -5.19 -4.58 -5.56
CA VAL A 38 -5.69 -3.20 -5.44
C VAL A 38 -5.85 -2.56 -6.83
N VAL A 39 -4.83 -2.65 -7.68
CA VAL A 39 -4.84 -2.09 -9.04
C VAL A 39 -5.93 -2.74 -9.89
N GLU A 40 -6.06 -4.06 -9.86
CA GLU A 40 -7.10 -4.79 -10.58
C GLU A 40 -8.51 -4.38 -10.12
N HIS A 41 -8.71 -4.24 -8.80
CA HIS A 41 -9.99 -3.81 -8.25
C HIS A 41 -10.33 -2.37 -8.64
N ALA A 42 -9.37 -1.43 -8.54
CA ALA A 42 -9.55 -0.06 -8.98
C ALA A 42 -9.86 0.03 -10.48
N ALA A 43 -9.16 -0.75 -11.32
CA ALA A 43 -9.41 -0.81 -12.76
C ALA A 43 -10.79 -1.40 -13.08
N LYS A 44 -11.24 -2.40 -12.34
CA LYS A 44 -12.59 -2.97 -12.46
C LYS A 44 -13.65 -1.95 -12.09
N LEU A 45 -13.49 -1.26 -10.96
CA LEU A 45 -14.42 -0.22 -10.51
C LEU A 45 -14.52 0.91 -11.54
N LYS A 46 -13.38 1.42 -12.03
CA LYS A 46 -13.35 2.46 -13.06
C LYS A 46 -14.07 2.06 -14.34
N ARG A 47 -13.88 0.81 -14.81
CA ARG A 47 -14.60 0.28 -15.98
C ARG A 47 -16.11 0.24 -15.76
N GLN A 48 -16.56 -0.21 -14.59
CA GLN A 48 -17.98 -0.21 -14.23
C GLN A 48 -18.55 1.21 -14.20
N GLN A 49 -17.83 2.16 -13.59
CA GLN A 49 -18.23 3.56 -13.51
C GLN A 49 -18.38 4.22 -14.89
N ILE A 50 -17.46 3.94 -15.82
CA ILE A 50 -17.54 4.38 -17.21
C ILE A 50 -18.80 3.84 -17.88
N GLY A 51 -19.09 2.53 -17.73
CA GLY A 51 -20.29 1.92 -18.30
C GLY A 51 -21.58 2.53 -17.75
N ILE A 52 -21.64 2.79 -16.43
CA ILE A 52 -22.78 3.45 -15.79
C ILE A 52 -22.98 4.86 -16.34
N LEU A 53 -21.91 5.64 -16.50
CA LEU A 53 -21.97 7.01 -17.03
C LEU A 53 -22.45 7.02 -18.50
N GLN A 54 -21.95 6.10 -19.31
CA GLN A 54 -22.39 5.94 -20.70
C GLN A 54 -23.88 5.57 -20.78
N ALA A 55 -24.32 4.60 -19.98
CA ALA A 55 -25.73 4.20 -19.92
C ALA A 55 -26.63 5.35 -19.43
N PHE A 56 -26.17 6.13 -18.45
CA PHE A 56 -26.87 7.32 -17.98
C PHE A 56 -27.04 8.34 -19.12
N ARG A 57 -25.95 8.67 -19.83
CA ARG A 57 -25.98 9.62 -20.96
C ARG A 57 -26.92 9.16 -22.07
N ALA A 58 -26.85 7.89 -22.46
CA ALA A 58 -27.75 7.32 -23.46
C ALA A 58 -29.23 7.41 -23.02
N LYS A 59 -29.52 7.11 -21.75
CA LYS A 59 -30.87 7.20 -21.18
C LYS A 59 -31.40 8.63 -21.14
N MET A 60 -30.56 9.62 -20.86
CA MET A 60 -30.96 11.03 -20.89
C MET A 60 -31.12 11.52 -22.34
N ALA A 61 -30.22 11.17 -23.26
CA ALA A 61 -30.36 11.51 -24.67
C ALA A 61 -31.67 10.98 -25.28
N ALA A 62 -32.12 9.78 -24.90
CA ALA A 62 -33.40 9.22 -25.33
C ALA A 62 -34.63 9.92 -24.73
N LYS A 63 -34.46 10.70 -23.65
CA LYS A 63 -35.53 11.38 -22.90
C LYS A 63 -35.59 12.88 -23.15
N VAL A 64 -34.84 13.38 -24.13
CA VAL A 64 -34.85 14.81 -24.48
C VAL A 64 -36.29 15.25 -24.79
N PRO A 65 -36.82 16.29 -24.13
CA PRO A 65 -38.18 16.75 -24.36
C PRO A 65 -38.32 17.34 -25.77
N ASN A 66 -39.10 16.67 -26.63
CA ASN A 66 -39.36 17.16 -27.99
C ASN A 66 -40.48 18.22 -28.05
N LYS A 67 -41.35 18.28 -27.02
CA LYS A 67 -42.46 19.25 -26.96
C LYS A 67 -42.58 19.81 -25.54
N PRO A 68 -42.38 21.13 -25.35
CA PRO A 68 -42.62 21.77 -24.08
C PRO A 68 -44.13 21.87 -23.80
N GLN A 69 -44.48 22.08 -22.53
CA GLN A 69 -45.84 22.46 -22.15
C GLN A 69 -46.01 23.95 -22.47
N TRP A 70 -46.67 24.23 -23.59
CA TRP A 70 -46.89 25.60 -24.07
C TRP A 70 -47.68 26.45 -23.07
N SER A 71 -47.30 27.72 -22.93
CA SER A 71 -48.03 28.64 -22.07
C SER A 71 -49.45 28.90 -22.57
N LYS A 72 -50.35 29.23 -21.65
CA LYS A 72 -51.74 29.60 -21.98
C LYS A 72 -51.80 30.80 -22.92
N GLU A 73 -50.87 31.75 -22.77
CA GLU A 73 -50.77 32.94 -23.62
C GLU A 73 -50.35 32.58 -25.04
N LEU A 74 -49.37 31.70 -25.22
CA LEU A 74 -49.00 31.20 -26.54
C LEU A 74 -50.18 30.50 -27.24
N LEU A 75 -50.88 29.61 -26.53
CA LEU A 75 -52.05 28.91 -27.06
C LEU A 75 -53.16 29.90 -27.45
N LYS A 76 -53.32 31.00 -26.72
CA LYS A 76 -54.26 32.09 -27.05
C LYS A 76 -53.85 32.80 -28.34
N HIS A 77 -52.57 33.15 -28.51
CA HIS A 77 -52.08 33.77 -29.75
C HIS A 77 -52.28 32.86 -30.96
N ARG A 78 -52.04 31.54 -30.83
CA ARG A 78 -52.32 30.55 -31.88
C ARG A 78 -53.81 30.45 -32.21
N LYS A 79 -54.71 30.56 -31.22
CA LYS A 79 -56.16 30.62 -31.46
C LYS A 79 -56.56 31.89 -32.22
N VAL A 80 -56.04 33.05 -31.82
CA VAL A 80 -56.29 34.35 -32.47
C VAL A 80 -55.78 34.34 -33.91
N GLN A 81 -54.55 33.84 -34.14
CA GLN A 81 -53.98 33.67 -35.49
C GLN A 81 -54.92 32.86 -36.40
N ASN A 82 -55.37 31.69 -35.93
CA ASN A 82 -56.27 30.82 -36.69
C ASN A 82 -57.63 31.47 -36.98
N PHE A 83 -58.15 32.23 -36.02
CA PHE A 83 -59.40 32.96 -36.18
C PHE A 83 -59.29 34.07 -37.24
N LEU A 84 -58.25 34.90 -37.18
CA LEU A 84 -57.99 35.97 -38.15
C LEU A 84 -57.76 35.43 -39.57
N ALA A 85 -57.04 34.31 -39.69
CA ALA A 85 -56.83 33.63 -40.96
C ALA A 85 -58.14 33.12 -41.58
N LYS A 86 -59.06 32.55 -40.77
CA LYS A 86 -60.39 32.13 -41.23
C LYS A 86 -61.28 33.29 -41.67
N GLN A 87 -61.08 34.48 -41.09
CA GLN A 87 -61.78 35.71 -41.47
C GLN A 87 -61.19 36.41 -42.71
N GLY A 88 -60.13 35.87 -43.32
CA GLY A 88 -59.45 36.49 -44.47
C GLY A 88 -58.53 37.66 -44.12
N LYS A 89 -58.31 37.93 -42.83
CA LYS A 89 -57.43 39.01 -42.34
C LYS A 89 -55.97 38.56 -42.26
N TYR A 90 -55.37 38.29 -43.41
CA TYR A 90 -54.06 37.65 -43.48
C TYR A 90 -52.91 38.48 -42.91
N LEU A 91 -52.92 39.81 -43.09
CA LEU A 91 -51.87 40.69 -42.56
C LEU A 91 -51.83 40.68 -41.02
N GLU A 92 -52.99 40.81 -40.38
CA GLU A 92 -53.11 40.74 -38.93
C GLU A 92 -52.74 39.34 -38.41
N ALA A 93 -53.17 38.28 -39.10
CA ALA A 93 -52.81 36.91 -38.76
C ALA A 93 -51.30 36.67 -38.86
N GLN A 94 -50.60 37.29 -39.82
CA GLN A 94 -49.16 37.18 -39.98
C GLN A 94 -48.40 37.83 -38.82
N GLU A 95 -48.85 38.99 -38.33
CA GLU A 95 -48.19 39.63 -37.18
C GLU A 95 -48.38 38.80 -35.90
N VAL A 96 -49.60 38.30 -35.64
CA VAL A 96 -49.87 37.41 -34.51
C VAL A 96 -49.06 36.11 -34.62
N LYS A 97 -48.90 35.57 -35.84
CA LYS A 97 -48.02 34.42 -36.08
C LYS A 97 -46.58 34.71 -35.68
N ARG A 98 -46.02 35.87 -36.06
CA ARG A 98 -44.64 36.24 -35.74
C ARG A 98 -44.40 36.31 -34.23
N ILE A 99 -45.38 36.84 -33.49
CA ILE A 99 -45.35 36.89 -32.02
C ILE A 99 -45.43 35.47 -31.44
N ALA A 100 -46.35 34.63 -31.92
CA ALA A 100 -46.49 33.25 -31.46
C ALA A 100 -45.25 32.40 -31.75
N ASP A 101 -44.69 32.49 -32.95
CA ASP A 101 -43.47 31.76 -33.36
C ASP A 101 -42.28 32.17 -32.46
N ARG A 102 -42.16 33.46 -32.12
CA ARG A 102 -41.14 33.95 -31.18
C ARG A 102 -41.32 33.37 -29.78
N MET A 103 -42.55 33.34 -29.26
CA MET A 103 -42.84 32.76 -27.95
C MET A 103 -42.59 31.26 -27.92
N GLU A 104 -42.98 30.51 -28.96
CA GLU A 104 -42.67 29.08 -29.09
C GLU A 104 -41.18 28.81 -29.05
N HIS A 105 -40.39 29.60 -29.78
CA HIS A 105 -38.95 29.45 -29.78
C HIS A 105 -38.36 29.65 -28.39
N LEU A 106 -38.79 30.70 -27.67
CA LEU A 106 -38.31 30.99 -26.31
C LEU A 106 -38.73 29.91 -25.30
N GLU A 107 -39.98 29.44 -25.35
CA GLU A 107 -40.47 28.40 -24.43
C GLU A 107 -39.80 27.03 -24.69
N LEU A 108 -39.58 26.69 -25.97
CA LEU A 108 -38.83 25.50 -26.35
C LEU A 108 -37.37 25.59 -25.87
N GLN A 109 -36.70 26.72 -26.12
CA GLN A 109 -35.33 26.93 -25.67
C GLN A 109 -35.22 26.86 -24.14
N GLY A 110 -36.14 27.48 -23.40
CA GLY A 110 -36.18 27.43 -21.95
C GLY A 110 -36.37 26.01 -21.42
N THR A 111 -37.24 25.22 -22.05
CA THR A 111 -37.47 23.81 -21.66
C THR A 111 -36.25 22.95 -21.92
N LEU A 112 -35.58 23.11 -23.07
CA LEU A 112 -34.34 22.39 -23.37
C LEU A 112 -33.21 22.79 -22.42
N ALA A 113 -33.09 24.08 -22.08
CA ALA A 113 -32.10 24.58 -21.14
C ALA A 113 -32.34 24.03 -19.73
N ALA A 114 -33.59 24.03 -19.24
CA ALA A 114 -33.95 23.46 -17.94
C ALA A 114 -33.66 21.96 -17.89
N TYR A 115 -34.01 21.23 -18.96
CA TYR A 115 -33.71 19.81 -19.07
C TYR A 115 -32.21 19.54 -19.05
N GLN A 116 -31.42 20.29 -19.81
CA GLN A 116 -29.96 20.14 -19.82
C GLN A 116 -29.35 20.44 -18.45
N ALA A 117 -29.84 21.46 -17.74
CA ALA A 117 -29.40 21.76 -16.38
C ALA A 117 -29.70 20.60 -15.41
N GLU A 118 -30.88 20.00 -15.49
CA GLU A 118 -31.25 18.83 -14.69
C GLU A 118 -30.37 17.62 -15.01
N VAL A 119 -30.10 17.36 -16.30
CA VAL A 119 -29.20 16.29 -16.76
C VAL A 119 -27.80 16.50 -16.18
N ASN A 120 -27.27 17.71 -16.27
CA ASN A 120 -25.94 18.05 -15.78
C ASN A 120 -25.83 17.88 -14.27
N ALA A 121 -26.83 18.34 -13.50
CA ALA A 121 -26.86 18.17 -12.06
C ALA A 121 -26.86 16.69 -11.66
N LYS A 122 -27.64 15.86 -12.35
CA LYS A 122 -27.68 14.40 -12.12
C LYS A 122 -26.37 13.72 -12.51
N GLU A 123 -25.74 14.12 -13.63
CA GLU A 123 -24.43 13.59 -14.02
C GLU A 123 -23.36 13.96 -12.99
N GLN A 124 -23.38 15.21 -12.49
CA GLN A 124 -22.43 15.67 -11.48
C GLN A 124 -22.60 14.90 -10.16
N ALA A 125 -23.83 14.69 -9.70
CA ALA A 125 -24.10 13.88 -8.51
C ALA A 125 -23.62 12.42 -8.68
N LEU A 126 -23.83 11.84 -9.86
CA LEU A 126 -23.33 10.51 -10.20
C LEU A 126 -21.79 10.45 -10.15
N ARG A 127 -21.11 11.42 -10.76
CA ARG A 127 -19.63 11.51 -10.75
C ARG A 127 -19.10 11.70 -9.33
N ALA A 128 -19.73 12.52 -8.51
CA ALA A 128 -19.35 12.72 -7.12
C ALA A 128 -19.44 11.40 -6.33
N LYS A 129 -20.51 10.63 -6.53
CA LYS A 129 -20.66 9.30 -5.94
C LYS A 129 -19.55 8.34 -6.38
N GLN A 130 -19.25 8.31 -7.69
CA GLN A 130 -18.18 7.48 -8.25
C GLN A 130 -16.80 7.84 -7.68
N GLN A 131 -16.54 9.14 -7.48
CA GLN A 131 -15.31 9.62 -6.88
C GLN A 131 -15.20 9.19 -5.42
N ALA A 132 -16.26 9.33 -4.63
CA ALA A 132 -16.28 8.90 -3.23
C ALA A 132 -16.06 7.39 -3.09
N GLU A 133 -16.66 6.58 -3.97
CA GLU A 133 -16.44 5.12 -4.00
C GLU A 133 -14.96 4.78 -4.28
N MET A 134 -14.32 5.48 -5.21
CA MET A 134 -12.90 5.30 -5.53
C MET A 134 -12.01 5.72 -4.35
N GLU A 135 -12.31 6.85 -3.72
CA GLU A 135 -11.58 7.37 -2.57
C GLU A 135 -11.60 6.40 -1.40
N VAL A 136 -12.79 5.84 -1.08
CA VAL A 136 -12.92 4.81 -0.03
C VAL A 136 -12.10 3.56 -0.35
N LEU A 137 -12.07 3.12 -1.61
CA LEU A 137 -11.25 1.99 -2.04
C LEU A 137 -9.76 2.28 -1.83
N LEU A 138 -9.29 3.45 -2.24
CA LEU A 138 -7.89 3.86 -2.08
C LEU A 138 -7.50 4.02 -0.60
N GLN A 139 -8.39 4.58 0.22
CA GLN A 139 -8.17 4.70 1.66
C GLN A 139 -8.03 3.32 2.33
N ARG A 140 -8.91 2.37 1.99
CA ARG A 140 -8.80 0.98 2.47
C ARG A 140 -7.52 0.31 1.99
N ALA A 141 -7.10 0.57 0.76
CA ALA A 141 -5.84 0.05 0.24
C ALA A 141 -4.63 0.62 0.99
N ALA A 142 -4.65 1.92 1.31
CA ALA A 142 -3.62 2.55 2.13
C ALA A 142 -3.55 1.93 3.54
N GLN A 143 -4.70 1.80 4.21
CA GLN A 143 -4.79 1.14 5.52
C GLN A 143 -4.26 -0.30 5.47
N GLY A 144 -4.67 -1.08 4.47
CA GLY A 144 -4.18 -2.46 4.30
C GLY A 144 -2.67 -2.54 4.05
N ARG A 145 -2.10 -1.60 3.30
CA ARG A 145 -0.64 -1.51 3.11
C ARG A 145 0.06 -1.23 4.42
N ASP A 146 -0.42 -0.26 5.19
CA ASP A 146 0.20 0.14 6.46
C ASP A 146 0.11 -1.00 7.50
N GLU A 147 -1.00 -1.76 7.51
CA GLU A 147 -1.15 -2.99 8.30
C GLU A 147 -0.17 -4.10 7.88
N LEU A 148 0.03 -4.31 6.58
CA LEU A 148 1.03 -5.26 6.08
C LEU A 148 2.44 -4.86 6.48
N GLN A 149 2.79 -3.57 6.40
CA GLN A 149 4.09 -3.06 6.83
C GLN A 149 4.31 -3.28 8.33
N LYS A 150 3.30 -2.97 9.15
CA LYS A 150 3.34 -3.23 10.59
C LYS A 150 3.56 -4.71 10.90
N THR A 151 2.87 -5.59 10.18
CA THR A 151 2.99 -7.04 10.35
C THR A 151 4.38 -7.53 9.93
N ARG A 152 4.93 -7.02 8.82
CA ARG A 152 6.31 -7.30 8.37
C ARG A 152 7.33 -6.90 9.42
N ALA A 153 7.18 -5.70 10.02
CA ALA A 153 8.07 -5.23 11.07
C ALA A 153 8.02 -6.13 12.31
N GLN A 154 6.82 -6.55 12.73
CA GLN A 154 6.65 -7.48 13.87
C GLN A 154 7.25 -8.86 13.60
N ASP A 155 7.11 -9.38 12.38
CA ASP A 155 7.74 -10.65 11.97
C ASP A 155 9.27 -10.56 11.98
N LEU A 156 9.81 -9.44 11.50
CA LEU A 156 11.24 -9.15 11.53
C LEU A 156 11.75 -9.13 12.97
N GLU A 157 11.07 -8.40 13.85
CA GLU A 157 11.44 -8.31 15.26
C GLU A 157 11.44 -9.68 15.94
N ARG A 158 10.43 -10.52 15.67
CA ARG A 158 10.38 -11.89 16.21
C ARG A 158 11.58 -12.74 15.77
N CYS A 159 11.99 -12.62 14.51
CA CYS A 159 13.16 -13.33 14.00
C CYS A 159 14.46 -12.84 14.64
N ASN A 160 14.64 -11.52 14.75
CA ASN A 160 15.78 -10.92 15.42
C ASN A 160 15.89 -11.40 16.87
N GLN A 161 14.76 -11.39 17.59
CA GLN A 161 14.69 -11.87 18.97
C GLN A 161 15.04 -13.36 19.10
N ARG A 162 14.57 -14.19 18.16
CA ARG A 162 14.92 -15.62 18.13
C ARG A 162 16.41 -15.82 17.90
N HIS A 163 17.01 -15.12 16.93
CA HIS A 163 18.44 -15.17 16.67
C HIS A 163 19.24 -14.71 17.90
N ALA A 164 18.86 -13.59 18.52
CA ALA A 164 19.49 -13.10 19.74
C ALA A 164 19.45 -14.13 20.89
N ASN A 165 18.34 -14.87 21.03
CA ASN A 165 18.22 -15.93 22.01
C ASN A 165 19.17 -17.10 21.71
N ILE A 166 19.20 -17.57 20.46
CA ILE A 166 20.11 -18.66 20.02
C ILE A 166 21.57 -18.27 20.26
N VAL A 167 21.97 -17.05 19.88
CA VAL A 167 23.34 -16.56 20.10
C VAL A 167 23.68 -16.49 21.59
N ARG A 168 22.74 -16.04 22.43
CA ARG A 168 22.94 -15.99 23.89
C ARG A 168 23.15 -17.39 24.47
N GLU A 169 22.32 -18.35 24.08
CA GLU A 169 22.40 -19.74 24.52
C GLU A 169 23.70 -20.41 24.04
N LEU A 170 24.08 -20.18 22.78
CA LEU A 170 25.33 -20.69 22.21
C LEU A 170 26.54 -20.15 23.00
N LYS A 171 26.60 -18.84 23.23
CA LYS A 171 27.67 -18.22 24.04
C LYS A 171 27.73 -18.79 25.45
N ALA A 172 26.58 -19.00 26.10
CA ALA A 172 26.52 -19.59 27.44
C ALA A 172 27.04 -21.05 27.44
N SER A 173 26.64 -21.86 26.46
CA SER A 173 27.11 -23.23 26.28
C SER A 173 28.62 -23.30 26.03
N GLN A 174 29.14 -22.47 25.12
CA GLN A 174 30.57 -22.39 24.81
C GLN A 174 31.39 -21.97 26.04
N LYS A 175 30.91 -20.98 26.80
CA LYS A 175 31.54 -20.57 28.07
C LYS A 175 31.58 -21.72 29.08
N GLN A 176 30.49 -22.47 29.23
CA GLN A 176 30.45 -23.63 30.13
C GLN A 176 31.44 -24.73 29.70
N GLN A 177 31.59 -24.94 28.39
CA GLN A 177 32.55 -25.90 27.85
C GLN A 177 34.00 -25.47 28.10
N CYS A 178 34.32 -24.18 27.95
CA CYS A 178 35.63 -23.63 28.31
C CYS A 178 35.95 -23.83 29.79
N LEU A 179 35.02 -23.47 30.69
CA LEU A 179 35.20 -23.65 32.13
C LEU A 179 35.43 -25.13 32.52
N LYS A 180 34.66 -26.05 31.92
CA LYS A 180 34.85 -27.50 32.14
C LYS A 180 36.23 -27.96 31.66
N PHE A 181 36.68 -27.48 30.50
CA PHE A 181 37.98 -27.83 29.95
C PHE A 181 39.14 -27.29 30.81
N GLU A 182 39.04 -26.03 31.25
CA GLU A 182 39.98 -25.41 32.19
C GLU A 182 40.06 -26.20 33.50
N ALA A 183 38.93 -26.60 34.08
CA ALA A 183 38.91 -27.40 35.30
C ALA A 183 39.58 -28.77 35.12
N ILE A 184 39.36 -29.44 33.99
CA ILE A 184 40.04 -30.71 33.65
C ILE A 184 41.55 -30.50 33.52
N LEU A 185 41.98 -29.46 32.78
CA LEU A 185 43.40 -29.14 32.63
C LEU A 185 44.05 -28.81 33.96
N ALA A 186 43.41 -28.00 34.80
CA ALA A 186 43.91 -27.66 36.12
C ALA A 186 44.12 -28.91 36.98
N LYS A 187 43.15 -29.84 37.00
CA LYS A 187 43.26 -31.11 37.72
C LYS A 187 44.43 -31.96 37.20
N ARG A 188 44.58 -32.08 35.88
CA ARG A 188 45.70 -32.83 35.27
C ARG A 188 47.06 -32.22 35.61
N VAL A 189 47.15 -30.90 35.61
CA VAL A 189 48.36 -30.17 36.00
C VAL A 189 48.70 -30.43 37.47
N THR A 190 47.71 -30.43 38.37
CA THR A 190 47.94 -30.76 39.78
C THR A 190 48.36 -32.21 39.97
N GLU A 191 47.73 -33.17 39.29
CA GLU A 191 48.09 -34.60 39.33
C GLU A 191 49.55 -34.81 38.87
N PHE A 192 49.95 -34.17 37.78
CA PHE A 192 51.32 -34.22 37.25
C PHE A 192 52.36 -33.67 38.25
N LYS A 193 52.04 -32.58 38.95
CA LYS A 193 52.90 -32.03 40.01
C LYS A 193 53.07 -32.99 41.18
N HIS A 194 52.00 -33.65 41.61
CA HIS A 194 52.06 -34.60 42.74
C HIS A 194 52.85 -35.87 42.40
N MET A 195 52.91 -36.26 41.13
CA MET A 195 53.70 -37.40 40.65
C MET A 195 55.19 -37.10 40.45
N GLY A 196 55.70 -35.94 40.89
CA GLY A 196 57.10 -35.56 40.73
C GLY A 196 57.51 -35.19 39.30
N GLY A 197 56.55 -34.88 38.42
CA GLY A 197 56.81 -34.47 37.05
C GLY A 197 57.52 -33.12 36.97
N ASN A 198 58.67 -33.06 36.30
CA ASN A 198 59.42 -31.83 36.08
C ASN A 198 58.69 -30.90 35.07
N PHE A 199 58.36 -29.68 35.49
CA PHE A 199 57.55 -28.72 34.73
C PHE A 199 58.30 -28.01 33.59
N GLN A 200 59.62 -28.24 33.49
CA GLN A 200 60.49 -27.55 32.55
C GLN A 200 60.18 -27.86 31.07
N PHE A 201 59.51 -28.99 30.79
CA PHE A 201 59.11 -29.38 29.44
C PHE A 201 57.69 -28.92 29.05
N LEU A 202 56.79 -28.72 30.03
CA LEU A 202 55.41 -28.24 29.78
C LEU A 202 55.31 -26.71 29.74
N SER A 203 56.14 -26.01 30.50
CA SER A 203 56.16 -24.53 30.52
C SER A 203 56.64 -23.91 29.20
N GLN A 204 57.53 -24.58 28.45
CA GLN A 204 57.96 -24.10 27.13
C GLN A 204 56.86 -24.17 26.06
N SER A 205 55.92 -25.13 26.15
CA SER A 205 54.81 -25.25 25.20
C SER A 205 53.59 -24.40 25.54
N ILE A 206 53.40 -24.03 26.81
CA ILE A 206 52.22 -23.26 27.27
C ILE A 206 52.48 -21.73 27.17
N ASN A 207 53.73 -21.29 27.37
CA ASN A 207 54.07 -19.86 27.35
C ASN A 207 54.14 -19.21 25.97
N SER A 208 54.06 -19.98 24.86
CA SER A 208 54.17 -19.38 23.53
C SER A 208 52.83 -18.99 22.89
N ASN A 209 51.66 -19.34 23.45
CA ASN A 209 50.40 -18.94 22.78
C ASN A 209 49.10 -18.92 23.59
N TYR A 210 49.08 -19.30 24.87
CA TYR A 210 47.80 -19.46 25.60
C TYR A 210 47.60 -18.50 26.79
N GLY A 211 48.60 -17.69 27.15
CA GLY A 211 48.53 -16.75 28.27
C GLY A 211 47.83 -15.41 27.97
N SER A 212 47.42 -15.15 26.72
CA SER A 212 46.98 -13.83 26.26
C SER A 212 45.62 -13.82 25.53
N LEU A 213 44.79 -14.85 25.68
CA LEU A 213 43.49 -14.95 24.98
C LEU A 213 42.27 -14.99 25.90
N CYS A 214 42.47 -14.85 27.22
CA CYS A 214 41.40 -14.65 28.18
C CYS A 214 41.43 -13.17 28.62
N LEU A 215 40.50 -12.38 28.08
CA LEU A 215 40.32 -10.93 28.32
C LEU A 215 41.38 -10.00 27.73
N SER A 216 41.26 -9.69 26.45
CA SER A 216 41.61 -8.35 25.96
C SER A 216 40.55 -7.87 24.96
N ASN A 217 39.87 -6.79 25.36
CA ASN A 217 39.04 -5.88 24.57
C ASN A 217 38.07 -6.53 23.57
N ILE A 218 36.92 -6.97 24.10
CA ILE A 218 35.68 -6.98 23.30
C ILE A 218 35.29 -5.51 23.17
N VAL A 219 35.60 -4.93 22.01
CA VAL A 219 34.85 -3.78 21.51
C VAL A 219 33.40 -4.24 21.46
N ASP A 220 32.52 -3.54 22.20
CA ASP A 220 31.10 -3.62 21.97
C ASP A 220 30.87 -3.31 20.49
N CYS A 221 30.66 -4.34 19.66
CA CYS A 221 30.01 -4.18 18.37
C CYS A 221 28.51 -3.93 18.63
N THR A 222 28.22 -2.85 19.34
CA THR A 222 27.11 -1.96 19.04
C THR A 222 27.65 -0.90 18.09
N GLU A 223 28.21 -1.31 16.95
CA GLU A 223 28.10 -0.45 15.78
C GLU A 223 26.66 -0.64 15.34
N GLU A 224 25.90 0.43 15.48
CA GLU A 224 24.65 0.60 14.77
C GLU A 224 24.91 0.24 13.31
N ALA A 225 24.50 -0.96 12.92
CA ALA A 225 24.18 -1.19 11.54
C ALA A 225 23.02 -0.24 11.27
N GLU A 226 23.34 0.95 10.75
CA GLU A 226 22.46 1.76 9.94
C GLU A 226 21.88 0.82 8.87
N TYR A 227 20.78 0.15 9.22
CA TYR A 227 19.90 -0.38 8.21
C TYR A 227 19.46 0.84 7.41
N PRO A 228 19.63 0.84 6.07
CA PRO A 228 19.12 1.93 5.26
C PRO A 228 17.64 2.05 5.59
N THR A 229 17.30 3.16 6.24
CA THR A 229 15.93 3.62 6.37
C THR A 229 15.48 3.85 4.94
N ASN A 230 14.68 2.93 4.41
CA ASN A 230 14.00 3.11 3.13
C ASN A 230 12.97 4.23 3.30
N ASN A 231 13.49 5.45 3.29
CA ASN A 231 12.76 6.71 3.27
C ASN A 231 13.07 7.42 1.94
N ASP A 232 12.98 6.67 0.84
CA ASP A 232 13.08 7.20 -0.53
C ASP A 232 12.15 6.39 -1.47
N LEU A 233 10.85 6.45 -1.20
CA LEU A 233 9.81 6.18 -2.20
C LEU A 233 8.68 7.22 -2.08
N THR A 234 9.06 8.50 -2.02
CA THR A 234 8.17 9.63 -2.29
C THR A 234 8.86 10.63 -3.19
N SER A 235 9.03 10.28 -4.47
CA SER A 235 9.03 11.22 -5.61
C SER A 235 9.33 10.47 -6.89
N SER A 236 8.28 9.94 -7.53
CA SER A 236 8.27 9.91 -8.98
C SER A 236 6.84 10.12 -9.43
N SER A 237 6.70 11.20 -10.18
CA SER A 237 5.50 11.77 -10.75
C SER A 237 4.71 10.81 -11.64
N LEU A 238 3.42 11.15 -11.77
CA LEU A 238 2.37 10.66 -12.69
C LEU A 238 1.46 9.54 -12.17
#